data_AF-A0A6M3KG60-F1
#
_entry.id   AF-A0A6M3KG60-F1
#
_cell.length_a   1.000
_cell.length_b   1.000
_cell.length_c   1.000
_cell.angle_alpha   90.00
_cell.angle_beta   90.00
_cell.angle_gamma   90.00
#
_symmetry.space_group_name_H-M   'P 1'
#
loop_
_entity.id
_entity.type
_entity.pdbx_description
1 polymer ?
#
loop_
_entity_poly.entity_id
_entity_poly.type
_entity_poly.pdbx_seq_one_letter_code
_entity_poly.pdbx_strand_id
1 'polypeptide(L)'
;MAKPQLENGHTRIANEILEHLAKLHLSPNQWQVLLCIIRKTYGFHKKVDHIANSQIVETTGLCKAVVSRSLQRLELSNIITRNGKHIGIQKDWEDWRKLAVQLTNEKVSSSVNQSLLNSQPQLAEQSTKVSSPAVTQKIKETIQKKLYKRKYGEFQNVLLTDEEYQKLKKRFENQVDAMIENLSMGIESKGYKYKSHYATILNWARRDRKESSDGTHRGIPGNRPAGAFSDLE
;
A
#
# COMPACT_ATOMS: atom_id res chain seq x y z
N MET A 1 -1.01 -31.11 28.09
CA MET A 1 -1.84 -29.87 28.12
C MET A 1 -1.06 -28.79 28.84
N ALA A 2 -0.99 -27.58 28.30
CA ALA A 2 -0.29 -26.48 28.96
C ALA A 2 -1.12 -25.97 30.16
N LYS A 3 -0.49 -25.87 31.34
CA LYS A 3 -1.09 -25.30 32.56
C LYS A 3 -0.33 -24.02 32.96
N PRO A 4 -0.61 -22.87 32.33
CA PRO A 4 0.05 -21.62 32.70
C PRO A 4 -0.37 -21.21 34.12
N GLN A 5 0.61 -20.83 34.94
CA GLN A 5 0.44 -20.36 36.31
C GLN A 5 1.12 -19.00 36.47
N LEU A 6 0.58 -18.13 37.32
CA LEU A 6 1.15 -16.80 37.59
C LEU A 6 2.56 -16.88 38.21
N GLU A 7 2.85 -17.98 38.91
CA GLU A 7 4.17 -18.26 39.50
C GLU A 7 5.28 -18.36 38.45
N ASN A 8 4.95 -18.74 37.21
CA ASN A 8 5.89 -18.82 36.09
C ASN A 8 6.15 -17.45 35.44
N GLY A 9 5.73 -16.37 36.11
CA GLY A 9 5.92 -15.00 35.70
C GLY A 9 4.70 -14.39 35.03
N HIS A 10 4.48 -13.11 35.30
CA HIS A 10 3.40 -12.31 34.74
C HIS A 10 3.93 -10.97 34.24
N THR A 11 3.27 -10.41 33.24
CA THR A 11 3.61 -9.08 32.72
C THR A 11 2.75 -8.03 33.43
N ARG A 12 3.38 -7.15 34.21
CA ARG A 12 2.68 -6.04 34.90
C ARG A 12 2.61 -4.83 33.97
N ILE A 13 1.40 -4.36 33.68
CA ILE A 13 1.12 -3.17 32.86
C ILE A 13 0.16 -2.28 33.64
N ALA A 14 0.30 -0.96 33.52
CA ALA A 14 -0.67 -0.03 34.10
C ALA A 14 -2.03 -0.18 33.42
N ASN A 15 -3.11 -0.20 34.20
CA ASN A 15 -4.47 -0.37 33.69
C ASN A 15 -4.82 0.72 32.66
N GLU A 16 -4.41 1.97 32.91
CA GLU A 16 -4.60 3.10 32.01
C GLU A 16 -4.03 2.82 30.60
N ILE A 17 -2.80 2.33 30.52
CA ILE A 17 -2.15 1.97 29.25
C ILE A 17 -2.95 0.86 28.57
N LEU A 18 -3.37 -0.17 29.32
CA LEU A 18 -4.10 -1.31 28.78
C LEU A 18 -5.49 -0.91 28.24
N GLU A 19 -6.21 -0.04 28.95
CA GLU A 19 -7.50 0.49 28.54
C GLU A 19 -7.40 1.32 27.25
N HIS A 20 -6.35 2.14 27.12
CA HIS A 20 -6.12 2.91 25.91
C HIS A 20 -5.70 2.01 24.75
N LEU A 21 -4.86 0.99 24.99
CA LEU A 21 -4.50 -0.01 23.99
C LEU A 21 -5.75 -0.76 23.48
N ALA A 22 -6.69 -1.10 24.36
CA ALA A 22 -7.93 -1.79 23.99
C ALA A 22 -8.84 -0.95 23.07
N LYS A 23 -8.75 0.39 23.13
CA LYS A 23 -9.49 1.30 22.23
C LYS A 23 -8.84 1.44 20.85
N LEU A 24 -7.63 0.90 20.63
CA LEU A 24 -6.92 1.03 19.36
C LEU A 24 -7.36 -0.01 18.33
N HIS A 25 -7.63 0.45 17.11
CA HIS A 25 -7.90 -0.42 15.96
C HIS A 25 -6.62 -0.80 15.23
N LEU A 26 -5.79 -1.64 15.86
CA LEU A 26 -4.60 -2.20 15.23
C LEU A 26 -4.91 -3.46 14.43
N SER A 27 -4.16 -3.68 13.36
CA SER A 27 -4.16 -4.93 12.60
C SER A 27 -3.72 -6.11 13.48
N PRO A 28 -4.20 -7.34 13.23
CA PRO A 28 -3.79 -8.53 13.99
C PRO A 28 -2.26 -8.71 14.07
N ASN A 29 -1.55 -8.44 12.97
CA ASN A 29 -0.08 -8.55 12.94
C ASN A 29 0.59 -7.47 13.80
N GLN A 30 0.01 -6.26 13.84
CA GLN A 30 0.51 -5.18 14.69
C GLN A 30 0.30 -5.52 16.17
N TRP A 31 -0.86 -6.09 16.51
CA TRP A 31 -1.15 -6.57 17.86
C TRP A 31 -0.18 -7.65 18.32
N GLN A 32 0.14 -8.63 17.47
CA GLN A 32 1.12 -9.68 17.80
C GLN A 32 2.51 -9.10 18.07
N VAL A 33 2.97 -8.17 17.23
CA VAL A 33 4.26 -7.49 17.42
C VAL A 33 4.24 -6.64 18.69
N LEU A 34 3.15 -5.91 18.95
CA LEU A 34 2.99 -5.10 20.15
C LEU A 34 3.02 -5.93 21.42
N LEU A 35 2.32 -7.07 21.46
CA LEU A 35 2.36 -8.01 22.58
C LEU A 35 3.76 -8.58 22.80
N CYS A 36 4.50 -8.87 21.72
CA CYS A 36 5.89 -9.29 21.81
C CYS A 36 6.76 -8.20 22.47
N ILE A 37 6.58 -6.93 22.09
CA ILE A 37 7.29 -5.79 22.68
C ILE A 37 6.96 -5.68 24.17
N ILE A 38 5.67 -5.67 24.51
CA ILE A 38 5.16 -5.66 25.90
C ILE A 38 5.82 -6.77 26.73
N ARG A 39 5.90 -7.99 26.18
CA ARG A 39 6.49 -9.14 26.87
C ARG A 39 7.99 -9.00 27.08
N LYS A 40 8.71 -8.36 26.15
CA LYS A 40 10.17 -8.13 26.22
C LYS A 40 10.55 -6.90 27.04
N THR A 41 9.66 -5.92 27.19
CA THR A 41 9.87 -4.73 28.01
C THR A 41 9.28 -4.91 29.42
N TYR A 42 7.97 -4.79 29.55
CA TYR A 42 7.27 -4.86 30.83
C TYR A 42 7.34 -6.24 31.48
N GLY A 43 7.43 -7.30 30.68
CA GLY A 43 7.65 -8.66 31.20
C GLY A 43 9.01 -8.87 31.88
N PHE A 44 9.95 -7.93 31.71
CA PHE A 44 11.24 -7.88 32.41
C PHE A 44 11.35 -6.63 33.31
N HIS A 45 10.23 -5.95 33.56
CA HIS A 45 10.15 -4.71 34.33
C HIS A 45 11.01 -3.54 33.79
N LYS A 46 11.23 -3.50 32.47
CA LYS A 46 11.96 -2.41 31.80
C LYS A 46 11.02 -1.51 31.01
N LYS A 47 11.35 -0.21 30.92
CA LYS A 47 10.62 0.76 30.07
C LYS A 47 11.00 0.64 28.60
N VAL A 48 12.27 0.34 28.34
CA VAL A 48 12.89 0.21 27.02
C VAL A 48 13.82 -1.00 27.07
N ASP A 49 13.86 -1.79 26.01
CA ASP A 49 14.79 -2.93 25.90
C ASP A 49 15.39 -3.02 24.49
N HIS A 50 16.55 -3.67 24.37
CA HIS A 50 17.17 -3.94 23.08
C HIS A 50 16.51 -5.17 22.44
N ILE A 51 15.66 -4.95 21.43
CA ILE A 51 14.88 -6.00 20.79
C ILE A 51 15.27 -6.10 19.32
N ALA A 52 15.89 -7.21 18.94
CA ALA A 52 16.22 -7.48 17.55
C ALA A 52 15.00 -7.99 16.78
N ASN A 53 14.89 -7.62 15.50
CA ASN A 53 13.80 -8.10 14.63
C ASN A 53 13.74 -9.63 14.54
N SER A 54 14.88 -10.33 14.64
CA SER A 54 14.93 -11.79 14.68
C SER A 54 14.20 -12.37 15.89
N GLN A 55 14.34 -11.76 17.07
CA GLN A 55 13.66 -12.21 18.29
C GLN A 55 12.14 -12.07 18.18
N ILE A 56 11.67 -10.99 17.54
CA ILE A 56 10.24 -10.77 17.30
C ILE A 56 9.71 -11.81 16.32
N VAL A 57 10.46 -12.10 15.25
CA VAL A 57 10.11 -13.13 14.26
C VAL A 57 10.00 -14.50 14.92
N GLU A 58 10.95 -14.87 15.78
CA GLU A 58 10.94 -16.14 16.51
C GLU A 58 9.75 -16.24 17.47
N THR A 59 9.42 -15.15 18.17
CA THR A 59 8.33 -15.14 19.15
C THR A 59 6.95 -15.11 18.49
N THR A 60 6.80 -14.37 17.39
CA THR A 60 5.50 -14.17 16.72
C THR A 60 5.23 -15.18 15.59
N GLY A 61 6.27 -15.85 15.08
CA GLY A 61 6.17 -16.70 13.90
C GLY A 61 5.94 -15.94 12.58
N LEU A 62 5.98 -14.59 12.60
CA LEU A 62 5.75 -13.77 11.42
C LEU A 62 7.01 -13.61 10.56
N CYS A 63 6.87 -13.41 9.25
CA CYS A 63 8.01 -13.14 8.40
C CYS A 63 8.65 -11.76 8.69
N LYS A 64 9.97 -11.65 8.51
CA LYS A 64 10.76 -10.42 8.78
C LYS A 64 10.15 -9.16 8.16
N ALA A 65 9.60 -9.26 6.95
CA ALA A 65 8.98 -8.14 6.24
C ALA A 65 7.66 -7.68 6.88
N VAL A 66 6.86 -8.58 7.44
CA VAL A 66 5.63 -8.22 8.18
C VAL A 66 5.99 -7.57 9.51
N VAL A 67 6.98 -8.11 10.23
CA VAL A 67 7.47 -7.52 11.48
C VAL A 67 7.98 -6.09 11.25
N SER A 68 8.84 -5.90 10.24
CA SER A 68 9.39 -4.58 9.93
C SER A 68 8.29 -3.56 9.59
N ARG A 69 7.31 -3.94 8.76
CA ARG A 69 6.18 -3.07 8.42
C ARG A 69 5.30 -2.77 9.63
N SER A 70 5.08 -3.76 10.50
CA SER A 70 4.27 -3.59 11.70
C SER A 70 4.94 -2.65 12.70
N LEU A 71 6.25 -2.81 12.94
CA LEU A 71 7.05 -1.89 13.75
C LEU A 71 6.98 -0.45 13.24
N GLN A 72 7.21 -0.26 11.93
CA GLN A 72 7.14 1.06 11.32
C GLN A 72 5.76 1.71 11.52
N ARG A 73 4.67 0.94 11.38
CA ARG A 73 3.33 1.51 11.57
C ARG A 73 3.03 1.84 13.03
N LEU A 74 3.51 1.03 13.97
CA LEU A 74 3.39 1.30 15.40
C LEU A 74 4.18 2.57 15.81
N GLU A 75 5.36 2.75 15.21
CA GLU A 75 6.20 3.94 15.36
C GLU A 75 5.54 5.19 14.77
N LEU A 76 4.94 5.08 13.57
CA LEU A 76 4.17 6.17 12.95
C LEU A 76 2.93 6.59 13.75
N SER A 77 2.28 5.64 14.43
CA SER A 77 1.18 5.93 15.36
C SER A 77 1.65 6.45 16.73
N ASN A 78 2.96 6.56 16.93
CA ASN A 78 3.58 7.01 18.19
C ASN A 78 3.18 6.17 19.42
N ILE A 79 2.83 4.90 19.21
CA ILE A 79 2.51 3.94 20.29
C ILE A 79 3.80 3.40 20.89
N ILE A 80 4.82 3.21 20.05
CA ILE A 80 6.15 2.75 20.46
C ILE A 80 7.17 3.85 20.19
N THR A 81 8.13 3.95 21.10
CA THR A 81 9.29 4.83 20.96
C THR A 81 10.48 3.96 20.56
N ARG A 82 11.18 4.36 19.49
CA ARG A 82 12.32 3.63 18.96
C ARG A 82 13.57 4.52 18.97
N ASN A 83 14.61 4.07 19.65
CA ASN A 83 15.95 4.66 19.57
C ASN A 83 16.92 3.61 19.03
N GLY A 84 17.05 3.56 17.70
CA GLY A 84 17.82 2.55 16.99
C GLY A 84 17.25 1.14 17.17
N LYS A 85 17.94 0.31 17.97
CA LYS A 85 17.51 -1.06 18.32
C LYS A 85 16.81 -1.15 19.69
N HIS A 86 16.75 -0.05 20.42
CA HIS A 86 16.05 0.04 21.68
C HIS A 86 14.58 0.41 21.41
N ILE A 87 13.67 -0.44 21.86
CA ILE A 87 12.23 -0.28 21.65
C ILE A 87 11.55 -0.21 23.02
N GLY A 88 10.69 0.79 23.20
CA GLY A 88 9.84 0.98 24.36
C GLY A 88 8.41 1.33 23.96
N ILE A 89 7.52 1.32 24.95
CA ILE A 89 6.14 1.77 24.76
C ILE A 89 6.04 3.21 25.22
N GLN A 90 5.41 4.05 24.39
CA GLN A 90 5.17 5.44 24.71
C GLN A 90 4.09 5.51 25.79
N LYS A 91 4.42 6.13 26.93
CA LYS A 91 3.51 6.21 28.07
C LYS A 91 2.44 7.28 27.89
N ASP A 92 2.79 8.38 27.24
CA ASP A 92 1.88 9.48 26.99
C ASP A 92 0.91 9.07 25.88
N TRP A 93 -0.24 8.53 26.29
CA TRP A 93 -1.26 8.00 25.37
C TRP A 93 -2.02 9.09 24.61
N GLU A 94 -1.92 10.35 25.03
CA GLU A 94 -2.49 11.50 24.32
C GLU A 94 -1.77 11.74 22.99
N ASP A 95 -0.46 11.44 22.95
CA ASP A 95 0.35 11.57 21.75
C ASP A 95 0.20 10.38 20.80
N TRP A 96 -0.60 9.36 21.16
CA TRP A 96 -0.88 8.25 20.27
C TRP A 96 -1.76 8.73 19.14
N ARG A 97 -1.12 8.92 17.99
CA ARG A 97 -1.82 9.33 16.78
C ARG A 97 -2.70 8.18 16.33
N LYS A 98 -4.02 8.40 16.36
CA LYS A 98 -4.96 7.53 15.64
C LYS A 98 -4.50 7.49 14.20
N LEU A 99 -4.21 6.30 13.67
CA LEU A 99 -4.04 6.10 12.23
C LEU A 99 -5.39 6.34 11.56
N ALA A 100 -5.81 7.60 11.47
CA ALA A 100 -6.73 8.00 10.42
C ALA A 100 -6.05 7.59 9.11
N VAL A 101 -6.84 6.99 8.23
CA VAL A 101 -6.46 6.31 6.98
C VAL A 101 -5.82 7.28 5.98
N GLN A 102 -4.63 7.79 6.27
CA GLN A 102 -3.84 8.65 5.41
C GLN A 102 -2.45 8.04 5.24
N LEU A 103 -2.42 6.93 4.53
CA LEU A 103 -1.37 6.71 3.54
C LEU A 103 -1.90 7.24 2.21
N THR A 104 -2.09 8.55 2.11
CA THR A 104 -1.94 9.22 0.82
C THR A 104 -0.45 9.27 0.54
N ASN A 105 -0.06 8.90 -0.68
CA ASN A 105 1.29 8.99 -1.17
C ASN A 105 1.77 10.44 -1.12
N GLU A 106 2.44 10.87 -0.05
CA GLU A 106 3.33 12.00 -0.12
C GLU A 106 4.59 11.71 0.67
N LYS A 107 5.63 11.32 -0.05
CA LYS A 107 6.99 11.53 0.41
C LYS A 107 7.53 12.72 -0.36
N VAL A 108 7.99 13.70 0.40
CA VAL A 108 8.94 14.77 0.05
C VAL A 108 8.35 15.99 -0.67
N SER A 109 8.09 17.05 0.09
CA SER A 109 8.79 18.33 -0.12
C SER A 109 8.71 19.25 1.11
N SER A 110 9.78 20.01 1.24
CA SER A 110 10.14 21.08 2.17
C SER A 110 9.05 22.05 2.63
N SER A 111 9.15 22.39 3.93
CA SER A 111 9.15 23.76 4.49
C SER A 111 7.90 24.65 4.37
N VAL A 112 7.73 25.47 5.42
CA VAL A 112 6.97 26.74 5.51
C VAL A 112 5.60 26.69 6.22
N ASN A 113 5.66 27.24 7.44
CA ASN A 113 4.71 28.09 8.16
C ASN A 113 3.42 27.52 8.76
N GLN A 114 3.60 27.11 10.01
CA GLN A 114 2.82 27.54 11.17
C GLN A 114 2.14 28.93 11.00
N SER A 115 0.81 28.97 10.91
CA SER A 115 -0.07 29.97 11.56
C SER A 115 -1.53 29.81 11.11
N LEU A 116 -2.44 30.13 12.04
CA LEU A 116 -3.88 30.34 11.89
C LEU A 116 -4.80 29.11 12.11
N LEU A 117 -4.91 28.73 13.38
CA LEU A 117 -6.23 28.51 13.99
C LEU A 117 -6.94 29.86 14.06
N ASN A 118 -8.13 29.99 13.47
CA ASN A 118 -9.29 30.49 14.21
C ASN A 118 -10.61 30.32 13.45
N SER A 119 -11.66 30.22 14.27
CA SER A 119 -13.09 30.43 13.97
C SER A 119 -13.93 29.19 13.65
N GLN A 120 -14.56 28.64 14.71
CA GLN A 120 -15.91 28.06 14.66
C GLN A 120 -16.94 29.13 14.23
N PRO A 121 -18.16 28.76 13.78
CA PRO A 121 -19.29 28.50 14.70
C PRO A 121 -20.14 27.28 14.24
N GLN A 122 -20.53 26.34 15.11
CA GLN A 122 -21.67 26.28 16.06
C GLN A 122 -22.71 25.23 15.63
N LEU A 123 -23.33 24.65 16.66
CA LEU A 123 -24.20 23.50 16.70
C LEU A 123 -25.54 23.68 15.95
N ALA A 124 -26.07 22.58 15.43
CA ALA A 124 -27.49 22.25 15.56
C ALA A 124 -27.66 20.72 15.60
N GLU A 125 -28.13 20.26 16.75
CA GLU A 125 -28.50 18.88 17.07
C GLU A 125 -29.84 18.48 16.43
N GLN A 126 -30.17 17.19 16.59
CA GLN A 126 -31.48 16.53 16.47
C GLN A 126 -31.72 15.83 15.13
N SER A 127 -32.25 14.61 15.07
CA SER A 127 -32.50 13.57 16.06
C SER A 127 -32.86 12.30 15.27
N THR A 128 -32.48 11.13 15.81
CA THR A 128 -33.10 9.80 15.66
C THR A 128 -33.65 9.34 14.30
N LYS A 129 -33.13 8.22 13.78
CA LYS A 129 -33.93 6.98 13.56
C LYS A 129 -33.07 5.79 13.07
N VAL A 130 -32.90 4.86 14.00
CA VAL A 130 -32.97 3.38 13.91
C VAL A 130 -33.04 2.76 12.50
N SER A 131 -32.07 1.86 12.25
CA SER A 131 -32.13 0.59 11.51
C SER A 131 -32.72 0.56 10.10
N SER A 132 -31.87 0.26 9.10
CA SER A 132 -32.21 -0.62 7.98
C SER A 132 -30.94 -1.19 7.30
N PRO A 133 -30.92 -2.48 6.92
CA PRO A 133 -29.72 -3.23 6.50
C PRO A 133 -29.31 -3.03 5.02
N ALA A 134 -29.67 -1.90 4.40
CA ALA A 134 -29.46 -1.67 2.97
C ALA A 134 -28.15 -0.92 2.64
N VAL A 135 -27.50 -0.29 3.63
CA VAL A 135 -26.28 0.53 3.40
C VAL A 135 -25.01 -0.31 3.29
N THR A 136 -25.05 -1.58 3.70
CA THR A 136 -23.86 -2.46 3.77
C THR A 136 -23.41 -2.99 2.40
N GLN A 137 -24.22 -2.87 1.34
CA GLN A 137 -23.84 -3.35 0.00
C GLN A 137 -23.06 -2.30 -0.82
N LYS A 138 -23.30 -1.00 -0.66
CA LYS A 138 -22.58 0.05 -1.42
C LYS A 138 -21.13 0.30 -0.95
N ILE A 139 -20.79 -0.04 0.30
CA ILE A 139 -19.44 0.22 0.83
C ILE A 139 -18.43 -0.85 0.40
N LYS A 140 -18.89 -2.08 0.08
CA LYS A 140 -18.01 -3.14 -0.43
C LYS A 140 -17.62 -2.95 -1.90
N GLU A 141 -18.40 -2.23 -2.69
CA GLU A 141 -18.06 -1.90 -4.08
C GLU A 141 -17.01 -0.78 -4.18
N THR A 142 -16.87 0.07 -3.16
CA THR A 142 -15.96 1.23 -3.21
C THR A 142 -14.54 0.92 -2.70
N ILE A 143 -14.34 -0.16 -1.94
CA ILE A 143 -13.01 -0.53 -1.38
C ILE A 143 -12.36 -1.72 -2.14
N GLN A 144 -13.08 -2.34 -3.08
CA GLN A 144 -12.54 -3.32 -4.02
C GLN A 144 -12.13 -2.72 -5.39
N LYS A 145 -11.51 -1.53 -5.43
CA LYS A 145 -10.54 -1.23 -6.50
C LYS A 145 -9.25 -2.04 -6.27
N LYS A 146 -9.39 -3.36 -6.16
CA LYS A 146 -8.39 -4.28 -6.68
C LYS A 146 -8.40 -3.97 -8.17
N LEU A 147 -7.39 -3.25 -8.65
CA LEU A 147 -7.24 -2.90 -10.06
C LEU A 147 -7.34 -4.19 -10.88
N TYR A 148 -8.55 -4.49 -11.37
CA TYR A 148 -8.80 -5.60 -12.27
C TYR A 148 -8.13 -5.18 -13.58
N LYS A 149 -6.91 -5.68 -13.77
CA LYS A 149 -6.26 -5.60 -15.08
C LYS A 149 -7.01 -6.56 -15.97
N ARG A 150 -7.79 -6.03 -16.90
CA ARG A 150 -8.39 -6.84 -17.95
C ARG A 150 -7.26 -7.35 -18.84
N LYS A 151 -7.45 -8.57 -19.33
CA LYS A 151 -6.58 -9.19 -20.32
C LYS A 151 -7.05 -8.73 -21.69
N TYR A 152 -6.14 -8.16 -22.45
CA TYR A 152 -6.36 -7.72 -23.82
C TYR A 152 -5.38 -8.44 -24.76
N GLY A 153 -5.72 -8.47 -26.05
CA GLY A 153 -5.00 -9.19 -27.09
C GLY A 153 -5.57 -10.59 -27.36
N GLU A 154 -5.29 -11.13 -28.54
CA GLU A 154 -5.71 -12.47 -29.00
C GLU A 154 -5.27 -13.57 -28.03
N PHE A 155 -4.03 -13.49 -27.56
CA PHE A 155 -3.47 -14.41 -26.55
C PHE A 155 -3.81 -14.04 -25.09
N GLN A 156 -4.62 -12.99 -24.85
CA GLN A 156 -5.03 -12.53 -23.51
C GLN A 156 -3.86 -12.24 -22.54
N ASN A 157 -2.72 -11.81 -23.07
CA ASN A 157 -1.48 -11.63 -22.30
C ASN A 157 -1.17 -10.18 -21.92
N VAL A 158 -1.93 -9.22 -22.45
CA VAL A 158 -1.72 -7.81 -22.19
C VAL A 158 -2.59 -7.35 -21.02
N LEU A 159 -1.97 -7.15 -19.86
CA LEU A 159 -2.67 -6.73 -18.65
C LEU A 159 -2.76 -5.20 -18.57
N LEU A 160 -3.93 -4.66 -18.91
CA LEU A 160 -4.21 -3.22 -18.85
C LEU A 160 -5.40 -2.95 -17.91
N THR A 161 -5.35 -1.81 -17.26
CA THR A 161 -6.46 -1.34 -16.43
C THR A 161 -7.48 -0.60 -17.28
N ASP A 162 -8.74 -0.58 -16.87
CA ASP A 162 -9.80 0.11 -17.63
C ASP A 162 -9.44 1.59 -17.89
N GLU A 163 -8.82 2.25 -16.91
CA GLU A 163 -8.36 3.64 -17.03
C GLU A 163 -7.21 3.78 -18.06
N GLU A 164 -6.27 2.84 -18.11
CA GLU A 164 -5.17 2.84 -19.09
C GLU A 164 -5.67 2.55 -20.50
N TYR A 165 -6.58 1.58 -20.66
CA TYR A 165 -7.18 1.27 -21.95
C TYR A 165 -7.98 2.46 -22.50
N GLN A 166 -8.77 3.13 -21.65
CA GLN A 166 -9.50 4.34 -22.05
C GLN A 166 -8.55 5.50 -22.44
N LYS A 167 -7.43 5.67 -21.74
CA LYS A 167 -6.40 6.66 -22.10
C LYS A 167 -5.74 6.35 -23.43
N LEU A 168 -5.51 5.07 -23.74
CA LEU A 168 -5.00 4.66 -25.05
C LEU A 168 -6.04 4.92 -26.14
N LYS A 169 -7.29 4.45 -25.94
CA LYS A 169 -8.39 4.61 -26.91
C LYS A 169 -8.68 6.08 -27.22
N LYS A 170 -8.68 6.96 -26.22
CA LYS A 170 -8.87 8.40 -26.43
C LYS A 170 -7.74 9.07 -27.23
N ARG A 171 -6.53 8.52 -27.20
CA ARG A 171 -5.34 9.17 -27.77
C ARG A 171 -4.92 8.62 -29.13
N PHE A 172 -5.25 7.36 -29.39
CA PHE A 172 -4.82 6.63 -30.58
C PHE A 172 -5.95 5.89 -31.29
N GLU A 173 -7.19 5.97 -30.77
CA GLU A 173 -8.43 5.43 -31.33
C GLU A 173 -8.25 4.05 -31.99
N ASN A 174 -8.13 4.00 -33.32
CA ASN A 174 -8.05 2.78 -34.11
C ASN A 174 -6.66 2.10 -34.08
N GLN A 175 -5.61 2.82 -33.70
CA GLN A 175 -4.25 2.28 -33.62
C GLN A 175 -4.01 1.46 -32.34
N VAL A 176 -4.87 1.60 -31.32
CA VAL A 176 -4.69 0.95 -30.02
C VAL A 176 -4.82 -0.56 -30.13
N ASP A 177 -5.80 -1.04 -30.88
CA ASP A 177 -6.07 -2.47 -30.99
C ASP A 177 -4.91 -3.18 -31.69
N ALA A 178 -4.37 -2.59 -32.77
CA ALA A 178 -3.15 -3.08 -33.43
C ALA A 178 -1.93 -3.08 -32.50
N MET A 179 -1.76 -2.04 -31.67
CA MET A 179 -0.66 -1.97 -30.69
C MET A 179 -0.77 -3.05 -29.61
N ILE A 180 -1.99 -3.35 -29.16
CA ILE A 180 -2.27 -4.39 -28.17
C ILE A 180 -1.99 -5.77 -28.76
N GLU A 181 -2.44 -6.04 -29.99
CA GLU A 181 -2.21 -7.34 -30.64
C GLU A 181 -0.72 -7.59 -30.91
N ASN A 182 -0.01 -6.59 -31.41
CA ASN A 182 1.44 -6.69 -31.60
C ASN A 182 2.18 -6.96 -30.28
N LEU A 183 1.76 -6.33 -29.19
CA LEU A 183 2.32 -6.59 -27.87
C LEU A 183 1.98 -7.99 -27.37
N SER A 184 0.74 -8.45 -27.59
CA SER A 184 0.27 -9.79 -27.25
C SER A 184 1.08 -10.87 -27.97
N MET A 185 1.25 -10.74 -29.28
CA MET A 185 2.06 -11.62 -30.12
C MET A 185 3.53 -11.62 -29.72
N GLY A 186 4.11 -10.46 -29.39
CA GLY A 186 5.50 -10.37 -28.95
C GLY A 186 5.77 -11.06 -27.61
N ILE A 187 4.81 -11.01 -26.68
CA ILE A 187 4.90 -11.71 -25.39
C ILE A 187 4.82 -13.22 -25.59
N GLU A 188 3.90 -13.69 -26.44
CA GLU A 188 3.70 -15.13 -26.67
C GLU A 188 4.84 -15.74 -27.51
N SER A 189 5.22 -15.10 -28.63
CA SER A 189 6.22 -15.64 -29.56
C SER A 189 7.65 -15.57 -29.04
N LYS A 190 8.02 -14.47 -28.38
CA LYS A 190 9.40 -14.19 -27.94
C LYS A 190 9.57 -14.18 -26.41
N GLY A 191 8.49 -14.42 -25.66
CA GLY A 191 8.53 -14.50 -24.19
C GLY A 191 8.82 -13.18 -23.48
N TYR A 192 8.57 -12.04 -24.13
CA TYR A 192 8.94 -10.73 -23.57
C TYR A 192 8.15 -10.40 -22.30
N LYS A 193 8.85 -9.87 -21.29
CA LYS A 193 8.25 -9.42 -20.03
C LYS A 193 8.43 -7.93 -19.87
N TYR A 194 7.32 -7.20 -19.78
CA TYR A 194 7.31 -5.75 -19.59
C TYR A 194 6.83 -5.38 -18.19
N LYS A 195 7.45 -4.35 -17.58
CA LYS A 195 7.05 -3.85 -16.25
C LYS A 195 5.67 -3.18 -16.27
N SER A 196 5.30 -2.54 -17.39
CA SER A 196 3.97 -1.98 -17.64
C SER A 196 3.67 -2.04 -19.14
N HIS A 197 2.60 -2.75 -19.50
CA HIS A 197 2.16 -2.86 -20.89
C HIS A 197 1.71 -1.50 -21.45
N TYR A 198 1.06 -0.67 -20.62
CA TYR A 198 0.68 0.70 -20.96
C TYR A 198 1.88 1.58 -21.34
N ALA A 199 2.95 1.52 -20.55
CA ALA A 199 4.16 2.30 -20.81
C ALA A 199 4.85 1.87 -22.11
N THR A 200 4.83 0.57 -22.42
CA THR A 200 5.38 0.03 -23.68
C THR A 200 4.64 0.61 -24.89
N ILE A 201 3.31 0.56 -24.88
CA ILE A 201 2.47 1.10 -25.96
C ILE A 201 2.69 2.62 -26.13
N LEU A 202 2.75 3.37 -25.03
CA LEU A 202 3.07 4.80 -25.08
C LEU A 202 4.45 5.10 -25.66
N ASN A 203 5.44 4.25 -25.39
CA ASN A 203 6.80 4.45 -25.88
C ASN A 203 6.90 4.15 -27.38
N TRP A 204 6.17 3.15 -27.87
CA TRP A 204 6.05 2.86 -29.30
C TRP A 204 5.42 4.05 -30.03
N ALA A 205 4.27 4.53 -29.54
CA ALA A 205 3.56 5.64 -30.17
C ALA A 205 4.28 7.00 -30.11
N ARG A 206 5.27 7.18 -29.22
CA ARG A 206 6.17 8.35 -29.22
C ARG A 206 7.28 8.22 -30.26
N ARG A 207 7.72 6.99 -30.56
CA ARG A 207 8.76 6.72 -31.56
C ARG A 207 8.22 6.79 -32.97
N ASP A 208 7.01 6.32 -33.22
CA ASP A 208 6.41 6.40 -34.56
C ASP A 208 6.26 7.86 -35.01
N ARG A 209 5.86 8.78 -34.12
CA ARG A 209 5.82 10.23 -34.42
C ARG A 209 7.18 10.86 -34.73
N LYS A 210 8.27 10.30 -34.19
CA LYS A 210 9.64 10.76 -34.47
C LYS A 210 10.19 10.16 -35.77
N GLU A 211 9.86 8.90 -36.06
CA GLU A 211 10.21 8.22 -37.32
C GLU A 211 9.53 8.89 -38.53
N SER A 212 8.32 9.45 -38.37
CA SER A 212 7.67 10.23 -39.44
C SER A 212 8.31 11.59 -39.72
N SER A 213 9.01 12.20 -38.75
CA SER A 213 9.57 13.55 -38.88
C SER A 213 11.04 13.60 -39.31
N ASP A 214 11.77 12.52 -39.05
CA ASP A 214 13.21 12.45 -39.28
C ASP A 214 13.44 11.11 -39.98
N GLY A 215 13.54 11.14 -41.32
CA GLY A 215 13.60 9.96 -42.21
C GLY A 215 14.86 9.09 -42.04
N THR A 216 15.41 8.99 -40.84
CA THR A 216 16.51 8.11 -40.47
C THR A 216 15.98 6.85 -39.79
N HIS A 217 16.03 5.74 -40.52
CA HIS A 217 15.76 4.39 -40.01
C HIS A 217 16.86 3.98 -39.01
N ARG A 218 16.77 4.45 -37.76
CA ARG A 218 17.69 4.03 -36.70
C ARG A 218 17.19 2.77 -36.01
N GLY A 219 17.86 1.65 -36.32
CA GLY A 219 18.03 0.45 -35.50
C GLY A 219 16.87 0.07 -34.59
N ILE A 220 16.08 -0.90 -35.04
CA ILE A 220 15.04 -1.59 -34.28
C ILE A 220 15.60 -1.99 -32.90
N PRO A 221 15.11 -1.45 -31.77
CA PRO A 221 15.45 -2.05 -30.48
C PRO A 221 14.92 -3.49 -30.53
N GLY A 222 15.76 -4.47 -30.17
CA GLY A 222 15.54 -5.93 -30.34
C GLY A 222 14.31 -6.55 -29.66
N ASN A 223 13.32 -5.73 -29.29
CA ASN A 223 12.03 -6.05 -28.70
C ASN A 223 10.81 -5.52 -29.48
N ARG A 224 10.96 -4.89 -30.66
CA ARG A 224 9.83 -4.57 -31.56
C ARG A 224 9.50 -5.84 -32.38
N PRO A 225 8.26 -6.37 -32.37
CA PRO A 225 7.86 -7.33 -33.40
C PRO A 225 7.96 -6.63 -34.76
N ALA A 226 8.56 -7.30 -35.74
CA ALA A 226 8.78 -6.73 -37.07
C ALA A 226 7.42 -6.43 -37.73
N GLY A 227 7.24 -5.24 -38.28
CA GLY A 227 6.06 -4.88 -39.09
C GLY A 227 4.94 -4.08 -38.40
N ALA A 228 5.16 -3.48 -37.23
CA ALA A 228 4.05 -2.90 -36.46
C ALA A 228 3.42 -1.60 -37.02
N PHE A 229 4.00 -0.91 -38.00
CA PHE A 229 3.52 0.42 -38.41
C PHE A 229 3.73 0.80 -39.90
N SER A 230 3.94 -0.17 -40.79
CA SER A 230 4.30 0.15 -42.18
C SER A 230 3.23 -0.07 -43.23
N ASP A 231 2.00 -0.46 -42.92
CA ASP A 231 0.98 -0.64 -43.95
C ASP A 231 -0.41 -0.34 -43.40
N LEU A 232 -0.97 0.80 -43.82
CA LEU A 232 -2.37 1.05 -44.19
C LEU A 232 -2.50 2.56 -44.43
N GLU A 233 -2.43 2.95 -45.71
CA GLU A 233 -2.95 4.21 -46.25
C GLU A 233 -4.44 4.39 -45.91
#